data_AF-A0A8R7UGK1-F1
#
_entry.id   AF-A0A8R7UGK1-F1
#
_cell.length_a   1.000
_cell.length_b   1.000
_cell.length_c   1.000
_cell.angle_alpha   90.00
_cell.angle_beta   90.00
_cell.angle_gamma   90.00
#
_symmetry.space_group_name_H-M   'P 1'
#
loop_
_entity.id
_entity.type
_entity.pdbx_description
1 polymer ?
#
loop_
_entity_poly.entity_id
_entity_poly.type
_entity_poly.pdbx_seq_one_letter_code
_entity_poly.pdbx_strand_id
1 'polypeptide(L)'
;MGESPPPTPPPPAAPAKVYYEGCPGCAMERRKESSTGTPYKELFFVGITTFASSLPITSLFPFLYFMIQDLHVAQREEDIGFYAGFLGASYMVGRGFASIFWGMVADRIGRKPVIVFSLFTV
;
A
#
# COMPACT_ATOMS: atom_id res chain seq x y z
N MET A 1 -31.38 -49.76 -11.23
CA MET A 1 -30.25 -49.64 -10.29
C MET A 1 -29.01 -49.93 -11.11
N GLY A 2 -28.43 -48.99 -11.86
CA GLY A 2 -27.93 -47.70 -11.41
C GLY A 2 -26.43 -47.84 -11.17
N GLU A 3 -25.68 -48.28 -12.19
CA GLU A 3 -24.22 -48.41 -12.14
C GLU A 3 -23.58 -47.03 -11.97
N SER A 4 -22.77 -46.91 -10.93
CA SER A 4 -22.00 -45.72 -10.57
C SER A 4 -21.04 -45.35 -11.72
N PRO A 5 -20.92 -44.07 -12.09
CA PRO A 5 -19.94 -43.66 -13.09
C PRO A 5 -18.50 -43.86 -12.57
N PRO A 6 -17.54 -44.15 -13.48
CA PRO A 6 -16.14 -44.37 -13.11
C PRO A 6 -15.51 -43.12 -12.50
N PRO A 7 -14.51 -43.27 -11.60
CA PRO A 7 -13.82 -42.13 -11.00
C PRO A 7 -13.12 -41.31 -12.09
N THR A 8 -13.41 -40.00 -12.10
CA THR A 8 -12.77 -39.04 -13.01
C THR A 8 -11.26 -38.98 -12.75
N PRO A 9 -10.43 -38.87 -13.81
CA PRO A 9 -9.00 -38.71 -13.64
C PRO A 9 -8.69 -37.41 -12.88
N PRO A 10 -7.67 -37.39 -12.00
CA PRO A 10 -7.28 -36.18 -11.30
C PRO A 10 -6.89 -35.09 -12.32
N PRO A 11 -7.23 -33.81 -12.04
CA PRO A 11 -6.88 -32.72 -12.92
C PRO A 11 -5.37 -32.71 -13.19
N PRO A 12 -4.93 -32.42 -14.42
CA PRO A 12 -3.51 -32.44 -14.76
C PRO A 12 -2.76 -31.52 -13.81
N ALA A 13 -1.81 -32.11 -13.06
CA ALA A 13 -0.92 -31.36 -12.19
C ALA A 13 -0.29 -30.23 -13.02
N ALA A 14 -0.41 -28.99 -12.54
CA ALA A 14 0.17 -27.83 -13.19
C ALA A 14 1.63 -28.12 -13.56
N PRO A 15 2.10 -27.73 -14.76
CA PRO A 15 3.44 -28.05 -15.21
C PRO A 15 4.45 -27.57 -14.17
N ALA A 16 5.33 -28.47 -13.72
CA ALA A 16 6.35 -28.17 -12.72
C ALA A 16 7.15 -26.94 -13.17
N LYS A 17 7.00 -25.82 -12.45
CA LYS A 17 7.70 -24.58 -12.77
C LYS A 17 9.20 -24.80 -12.59
N VAL A 18 9.94 -24.80 -13.69
CA VAL A 18 11.42 -24.90 -13.68
C VAL A 18 11.98 -23.51 -13.41
N TYR A 19 12.57 -23.33 -12.23
CA TYR A 19 13.20 -22.08 -11.84
C TYR A 19 14.66 -22.06 -12.30
N TYR A 20 15.03 -21.07 -13.12
CA TYR A 20 16.41 -20.89 -13.60
C TYR A 20 17.21 -20.00 -12.63
N GLU A 21 18.46 -20.39 -12.35
CA GLU A 21 19.43 -19.59 -11.58
C GLU A 21 19.69 -18.25 -12.29
N GLY A 22 19.42 -17.13 -11.61
CA GLY A 22 19.65 -15.76 -12.13
C GLY A 22 18.40 -14.97 -12.51
N CYS A 23 17.18 -15.50 -12.32
CA CYS A 23 15.96 -14.79 -12.69
C CYS A 23 15.40 -13.95 -11.50
N PRO A 24 15.39 -12.60 -11.58
CA PRO A 24 15.05 -11.73 -10.44
C PRO A 24 13.60 -11.90 -9.95
N GLY A 25 12.70 -12.38 -10.80
CA GLY A 25 11.29 -12.64 -10.45
C GLY A 25 11.00 -14.01 -9.82
N CYS A 26 11.92 -14.97 -9.93
CA CYS A 26 11.66 -16.36 -9.54
C CYS A 26 11.57 -16.56 -8.01
N ALA A 27 12.25 -15.72 -7.21
CA ALA A 27 12.16 -15.77 -5.75
C ALA A 27 10.77 -15.34 -5.22
N MET A 28 10.13 -14.39 -5.89
CA MET A 28 8.80 -13.90 -5.53
C MET A 28 7.71 -14.91 -5.91
N GLU A 29 7.84 -15.55 -7.08
CA GLU A 29 7.00 -16.66 -7.52
C GLU A 29 7.04 -17.83 -6.54
N ARG A 30 8.23 -18.26 -6.10
CA ARG A 30 8.39 -19.33 -5.09
C ARG A 30 7.74 -18.98 -3.74
N ARG A 31 7.88 -17.73 -3.29
CA ARG A 31 7.21 -17.25 -2.06
C ARG A 31 5.70 -17.28 -2.18
N LYS A 32 5.16 -16.85 -3.32
CA LYS A 32 3.72 -16.81 -3.59
C LYS A 32 3.14 -18.23 -3.64
N GLU A 33 3.88 -19.17 -4.20
CA GLU A 33 3.50 -20.59 -4.27
C GLU A 33 3.56 -21.27 -2.89
N SER A 34 4.58 -20.95 -2.06
CA SER A 34 4.68 -21.43 -0.67
C SER A 34 3.60 -20.88 0.27
N SER A 35 2.95 -19.78 -0.11
CA SER A 35 1.92 -19.11 0.70
C SER A 35 0.54 -19.42 0.15
N THR A 36 0.10 -20.67 0.29
CA THR A 36 -1.17 -21.20 -0.23
C THR A 36 -2.40 -20.79 0.61
N GLY A 37 -2.32 -19.67 1.33
CA GLY A 37 -3.39 -19.12 2.16
C GLY A 37 -3.40 -17.59 2.13
N THR A 38 -4.56 -16.98 2.36
CA THR A 38 -4.68 -15.51 2.49
C THR A 38 -3.84 -15.05 3.68
N PRO A 39 -2.84 -14.16 3.48
CA PRO A 39 -1.93 -13.76 4.55
C PRO A 39 -2.62 -12.72 5.47
N TYR A 40 -3.53 -13.16 6.33
CA TYR A 40 -4.30 -12.30 7.24
C TYR A 40 -3.40 -11.44 8.14
N LYS A 41 -2.24 -11.95 8.57
CA LYS A 41 -1.28 -11.18 9.36
C LYS A 41 -0.71 -9.99 8.59
N GLU A 42 -0.31 -10.21 7.34
CA GLU A 42 0.21 -9.15 6.46
C GLU A 42 -0.87 -8.10 6.18
N LEU A 43 -2.10 -8.54 5.91
CA LEU A 43 -3.25 -7.63 5.72
C LEU A 43 -3.55 -6.81 6.97
N PHE A 44 -3.49 -7.42 8.16
CA PHE A 44 -3.71 -6.74 9.42
C PHE A 44 -2.63 -5.67 9.69
N PHE A 45 -1.36 -6.00 9.45
CA PHE A 45 -0.26 -5.04 9.59
C PHE A 45 -0.40 -3.87 8.62
N VAL A 46 -0.64 -4.13 7.33
CA VAL A 46 -0.85 -3.07 6.33
C VAL A 46 -2.09 -2.22 6.68
N GLY A 47 -3.15 -2.85 7.21
CA GLY A 47 -4.35 -2.16 7.68
C GLY A 47 -4.07 -1.19 8.82
N ILE A 48 -3.34 -1.62 9.86
CA ILE A 48 -2.97 -0.74 10.99
C ILE A 48 -2.09 0.42 10.52
N THR A 49 -1.06 0.16 9.72
CA THR A 49 -0.20 1.22 9.19
C THR A 49 -0.98 2.22 8.34
N THR A 50 -1.90 1.74 7.51
CA THR A 50 -2.77 2.61 6.69
C THR A 50 -3.69 3.45 7.56
N PHE A 51 -4.26 2.86 8.61
CA PHE A 51 -5.09 3.57 9.58
C PHE A 51 -4.29 4.65 10.31
N ALA A 52 -3.10 4.31 10.82
CA ALA A 52 -2.22 5.25 11.50
C ALA A 52 -1.79 6.41 10.58
N SER A 53 -1.53 6.13 9.30
CA SER A 53 -1.21 7.16 8.31
C SER A 53 -2.40 8.04 7.94
N SER A 54 -3.63 7.56 8.11
CA SER A 54 -4.86 8.29 7.77
C SER A 54 -5.30 9.22 8.89
N LEU A 55 -5.02 8.88 10.15
CA LEU A 55 -5.39 9.68 11.32
C LEU A 55 -4.86 11.13 11.25
N PRO A 56 -3.55 11.38 11.00
CA PRO A 56 -3.04 12.74 10.87
C PRO A 56 -3.68 13.50 9.71
N ILE A 57 -4.00 12.83 8.61
CA ILE A 57 -4.60 13.49 7.43
C ILE A 57 -5.97 14.03 7.77
N THR A 58 -6.77 13.22 8.44
CA THR A 58 -8.13 13.60 8.83
C THR A 58 -8.16 14.70 9.88
N SER A 59 -7.17 14.77 10.78
CA SER A 59 -7.06 15.86 11.75
C SER A 59 -6.37 17.10 11.20
N LEU A 60 -5.48 16.96 10.21
CA LEU A 60 -4.75 18.06 9.61
C LEU A 60 -5.70 19.07 8.95
N PHE A 61 -6.66 18.61 8.15
CA PHE A 61 -7.58 19.51 7.43
C PHE A 61 -8.33 20.51 8.34
N PRO A 62 -8.96 20.09 9.45
CA PRO A 62 -9.60 21.04 10.37
C PRO A 62 -8.60 21.95 11.09
N PHE A 63 -7.41 21.47 11.48
CA PHE A 63 -6.39 22.33 12.10
C PHE A 63 -5.78 23.34 11.12
N LEU A 64 -5.62 22.95 9.86
CA LEU A 64 -5.03 23.76 8.81
C LEU A 64 -5.93 24.95 8.47
N TYR A 65 -7.25 24.79 8.56
CA TYR A 65 -8.21 25.91 8.44
C TYR A 65 -7.97 26.98 9.53
N PHE A 66 -7.89 26.56 10.80
CA PHE A 66 -7.63 27.47 11.92
C PHE A 66 -6.24 28.13 11.82
N MET A 67 -5.22 27.38 11.38
CA MET A 67 -3.86 27.91 11.23
C MET A 67 -3.76 28.99 10.14
N ILE A 68 -4.48 28.84 9.03
CA ILE A 68 -4.53 29.88 7.97
C ILE A 68 -5.25 31.13 8.48
N GLN A 69 -6.32 30.94 9.27
CA GLN A 69 -7.09 32.04 9.85
C GLN A 69 -6.23 32.86 10.83
N ASP A 70 -5.46 32.20 11.70
CA ASP A 70 -4.60 32.87 12.68
C ASP A 70 -3.40 33.59 12.04
N LEU A 71 -2.90 33.09 10.91
CA LEU A 71 -1.75 33.68 10.21
C LEU A 71 -2.06 35.03 9.53
N HIS A 72 -3.32 35.49 9.51
CA HIS A 72 -3.75 36.78 8.94
C HIS A 72 -3.31 37.03 7.48
N VAL A 73 -2.99 35.98 6.72
CA VAL A 73 -2.56 36.07 5.32
C VAL A 73 -3.75 36.36 4.38
N ALA A 74 -4.97 36.05 4.81
CA ALA A 74 -6.20 36.33 4.06
C ALA A 74 -7.00 37.44 4.78
N GLN A 75 -6.97 38.67 4.27
CA GLN A 75 -7.87 39.74 4.72
C GLN A 75 -9.33 39.55 4.25
N ARG A 76 -9.61 38.55 3.40
CA ARG A 76 -10.93 38.23 2.85
C ARG A 76 -11.22 36.73 3.05
N GLU A 77 -12.43 36.39 3.48
CA GLU A 77 -12.84 34.99 3.67
C GLU A 77 -12.80 34.16 2.37
N GLU A 78 -12.93 34.83 1.22
CA GLU A 78 -12.90 34.24 -0.12
C GLU A 78 -11.56 33.56 -0.44
N ASP A 79 -10.44 34.07 0.09
CA ASP A 79 -9.10 33.56 -0.22
C ASP A 79 -8.71 32.34 0.63
N ILE A 80 -9.39 32.13 1.76
CA ILE A 80 -9.08 31.04 2.72
C ILE A 80 -9.24 29.68 2.04
N GLY A 81 -10.29 29.51 1.23
CA GLY A 81 -10.54 28.28 0.48
C GLY A 81 -9.48 28.01 -0.59
N PHE A 82 -8.97 29.06 -1.25
CA PHE A 82 -7.93 28.94 -2.26
C PHE A 82 -6.59 28.50 -1.64
N TYR A 83 -6.19 29.11 -0.52
CA TYR A 83 -4.97 28.72 0.21
C TYR A 83 -5.06 27.31 0.80
N ALA A 84 -6.21 26.93 1.37
CA ALA A 84 -6.43 25.57 1.85
C ALA A 84 -6.35 24.54 0.71
N GLY A 85 -6.93 24.85 -0.45
CA GLY A 85 -6.82 24.04 -1.66
C GLY A 85 -5.39 23.92 -2.18
N PHE A 86 -4.63 25.02 -2.17
CA PHE A 86 -3.22 25.02 -2.56
C PHE A 86 -2.34 24.15 -1.64
N LEU A 87 -2.58 24.21 -0.32
CA LEU A 87 -1.90 23.35 0.65
C LEU A 87 -2.32 21.88 0.51
N GLY A 88 -3.59 21.61 0.24
CA GLY A 88 -4.06 20.26 -0.09
C GLY A 88 -3.39 19.70 -1.35
N ALA A 89 -3.25 20.54 -2.39
CA ALA A 89 -2.61 20.17 -3.65
C ALA A 89 -1.11 19.87 -3.45
N SER A 90 -0.37 20.73 -2.72
CA SER A 90 1.04 20.50 -2.43
C SER A 90 1.26 19.24 -1.60
N TYR A 91 0.36 18.95 -0.66
CA TYR A 91 0.36 17.70 0.11
C TYR A 91 0.17 16.46 -0.77
N MET A 92 -0.79 16.48 -1.71
CA MET A 92 -1.02 15.38 -2.64
C MET A 92 0.16 15.17 -3.60
N VAL A 93 0.77 16.25 -4.07
CA VAL A 93 1.99 16.20 -4.89
C VAL A 93 3.14 15.58 -4.11
N GLY A 94 3.34 16.00 -2.85
CA GLY A 94 4.35 15.42 -1.96
C GLY A 94 4.14 13.92 -1.73
N ARG A 95 2.89 13.48 -1.53
CA ARG A 95 2.54 12.05 -1.43
C ARG A 95 2.83 11.29 -2.72
N GLY A 96 2.61 11.91 -3.89
CA GLY A 96 2.95 11.32 -5.18
C GLY A 96 4.45 11.07 -5.34
N PHE A 97 5.28 12.06 -5.00
CA PHE A 97 6.73 11.89 -5.05
C PHE A 97 7.25 10.88 -4.02
N ALA A 98 6.71 10.92 -2.80
CA ALA A 98 7.07 9.97 -1.76
C ALA A 98 6.70 8.53 -2.17
N SER A 99 5.54 8.31 -2.79
CA SER A 99 5.12 6.96 -3.22
C SER A 99 5.99 6.42 -4.35
N ILE A 100 6.41 7.25 -5.30
CA ILE A 100 7.34 6.86 -6.37
C ILE A 100 8.70 6.51 -5.79
N PHE A 101 9.24 7.36 -4.91
CA PHE A 101 10.53 7.13 -4.26
C PHE A 101 10.53 5.83 -3.46
N TRP A 102 9.55 5.65 -2.56
CA TRP A 102 9.44 4.45 -1.75
C TRP A 102 9.04 3.20 -2.55
N GLY A 103 8.33 3.36 -3.67
CA GLY A 103 8.01 2.27 -4.61
C GLY A 103 9.27 1.71 -5.25
N MET A 104 10.15 2.56 -5.79
CA MET A 104 11.43 2.12 -6.37
C MET A 104 12.35 1.46 -5.33
N VAL A 105 12.35 1.99 -4.10
CA VAL A 105 13.09 1.43 -2.98
C VAL A 105 12.54 0.05 -2.59
N ALA A 106 11.21 -0.11 -2.55
CA ALA A 106 10.54 -1.37 -2.27
C ALA A 106 10.89 -2.46 -3.29
N ASP A 107 10.97 -2.10 -4.57
CA ASP A 107 11.34 -3.01 -5.66
C ASP A 107 12.79 -3.50 -5.56
N ARG A 108 13.69 -2.71 -4.96
CA ARG A 108 15.12 -3.06 -4.80
C ARG A 108 15.45 -3.80 -3.50
N ILE A 109 14.79 -3.44 -2.40
CA ILE A 109 15.15 -3.89 -1.04
C ILE A 109 14.25 -5.05 -0.56
N GLY A 110 13.16 -5.35 -1.30
CA GLY A 110 12.27 -6.48 -1.05
C GLY A 110 11.14 -6.16 -0.06
N ARG A 111 10.06 -6.96 -0.12
CA ARG A 111 8.77 -6.67 0.56
C ARG A 111 8.82 -6.64 2.11
N LYS A 112 9.80 -7.28 2.74
CA LYS A 112 9.94 -7.39 4.22
C LYS A 112 10.39 -6.09 4.90
N PRO A 113 11.49 -5.44 4.48
CA PRO A 113 11.98 -4.19 5.09
C PRO A 113 11.01 -3.01 4.95
N VAL A 114 10.21 -2.94 3.88
CA VAL A 114 9.22 -1.85 3.69
C VAL A 114 8.17 -1.85 4.80
N ILE A 115 7.76 -3.03 5.27
CA ILE A 115 6.79 -3.17 6.36
C ILE A 115 7.42 -2.77 7.70
N VAL A 116 8.67 -3.17 7.94
CA VAL A 116 9.41 -2.79 9.16
C VAL A 116 9.66 -1.28 9.21
N PHE A 117 10.03 -0.67 8.08
CA PHE A 117 10.25 0.77 7.99
C PHE A 117 8.96 1.54 8.25
N SER A 118 7.84 1.07 7.70
CA SER A 118 6.52 1.66 7.96
C SER A 118 6.10 1.56 9.44
N LEU A 119 6.51 0.50 10.15
CA LEU A 119 6.28 0.35 11.59
C LEU A 119 7.16 1.26 12.45
N PHE A 120 8.32 1.67 11.95
CA PHE A 120 9.27 2.51 12.66
C PHE A 120 9.06 4.00 12.38
N THR A 121 8.44 4.33 11.24
CA THR A 121 8.26 5.71 10.76
C THR A 121 6.94 6.34 11.22
N VAL A 122 5.93 5.51 11.47
CA VAL A 122 4.67 5.93 12.12
C VAL A 122 4.95 6.21 13.60
#